data_AF-A0A932WJP5-F1
#
_entry.id   AF-A0A932WJP5-F1
#
_cell.length_a   1.000
_cell.length_b   1.000
_cell.length_c   1.000
_cell.angle_alpha   90.00
_cell.angle_beta   90.00
_cell.angle_gamma   90.00
#
_symmetry.space_group_name_H-M   'P 1'
#
loop_
_entity.id
_entity.type
_entity.pdbx_description
1 polymer ?
#
loop_
_entity_poly.entity_id
_entity_poly.type
_entity_poly.pdbx_seq_one_letter_code
_entity_poly.pdbx_strand_id
1 'polypeptide(L)'
;MLFVAIQSILRNLASCPAGSLLLASLWFAAPAFAQGKFISFDAPGSVHGTDPTSINGFGVIAGFYWDAHYLPHGFVRTALGAITSFDPSSLGYGTFPSGINAAGIIAGSYYDANFVFHGFTRTSRGALTSFDPPGSVGTYALGINAAGAITGYLFRRNH
;
A
#
# COMPACT_ATOMS: atom_id res chain seq x y z
N MET A 1 -29.03 22.39 1.23
CA MET A 1 -30.29 23.11 0.95
C MET A 1 -31.13 22.50 -0.20
N LEU A 2 -30.82 21.28 -0.68
CA LEU A 2 -31.64 20.55 -1.68
C LEU A 2 -32.56 19.46 -1.05
N PHE A 3 -32.55 19.31 0.28
CA PHE A 3 -33.33 18.29 1.00
C PHE A 3 -34.69 18.77 1.51
N VAL A 4 -34.97 20.09 1.46
CA VAL A 4 -36.25 20.67 1.96
C VAL A 4 -37.30 20.81 0.85
N ALA A 5 -36.90 20.76 -0.43
CA ALA A 5 -37.82 20.95 -1.56
C ALA A 5 -38.67 19.70 -1.91
N ILE A 6 -38.26 18.50 -1.51
CA ILE A 6 -38.96 17.24 -1.89
C ILE A 6 -40.15 16.93 -0.96
N GLN A 7 -40.15 17.45 0.28
CA GLN A 7 -41.24 17.24 1.24
C GLN A 7 -42.51 18.05 0.91
N SER A 8 -42.42 19.05 0.03
CA SER A 8 -43.55 19.94 -0.30
C SER A 8 -44.50 19.39 -1.39
N ILE A 9 -44.07 18.39 -2.16
CA ILE A 9 -44.86 17.86 -3.29
C ILE A 9 -45.78 16.69 -2.89
N LEU A 10 -45.65 16.14 -1.67
CA LEU A 10 -46.44 14.98 -1.21
C LEU A 10 -47.66 15.33 -0.34
N ARG A 11 -48.01 16.60 -0.13
CA ARG A 11 -49.14 16.99 0.74
C ARG A 11 -50.51 17.13 0.05
N ASN A 12 -50.64 16.91 -1.26
CA ASN A 12 -51.87 17.21 -2.01
C ASN A 12 -52.63 16.02 -2.62
N LEU A 13 -52.47 14.79 -2.09
CA LEU A 13 -53.23 13.63 -2.57
C LEU A 13 -53.82 12.78 -1.42
N ALA A 14 -54.42 13.42 -0.42
CA ALA A 14 -55.15 12.73 0.65
C ALA A 14 -56.57 13.31 0.82
N SER A 15 -57.42 13.15 -0.19
CA SER A 15 -58.85 13.38 -0.06
C SER A 15 -59.67 12.55 -1.07
N CYS A 16 -59.66 11.22 -0.91
CA CYS A 16 -60.70 10.36 -1.47
C CYS A 16 -60.84 9.08 -0.64
N PRO A 17 -62.01 8.77 -0.04
CA PRO A 17 -62.22 7.52 0.66
C PRO A 17 -62.71 6.44 -0.33
N ALA A 18 -62.18 5.23 -0.16
CA ALA A 18 -62.57 3.96 -0.78
C ALA A 18 -61.97 3.64 -2.17
N GLY A 19 -61.22 2.54 -2.25
CA GLY A 19 -60.89 1.85 -3.50
C GLY A 19 -59.45 1.37 -3.60
N SER A 20 -59.26 0.07 -3.41
CA SER A 20 -58.06 -0.75 -3.64
C SER A 20 -57.09 -0.26 -4.71
N LEU A 21 -55.78 -0.31 -4.42
CA LEU A 21 -54.73 -0.58 -5.42
C LEU A 21 -53.51 -1.17 -4.69
N LEU A 22 -53.15 -2.41 -5.03
CA LEU A 22 -51.85 -2.98 -4.73
C LEU A 22 -50.78 -2.03 -5.30
N LEU A 23 -50.11 -1.29 -4.43
CA LEU A 23 -48.87 -0.60 -4.82
C LEU A 23 -47.78 -1.64 -4.94
N ALA A 24 -47.51 -2.06 -6.18
CA ALA A 24 -46.22 -2.62 -6.54
C ALA A 24 -45.14 -1.59 -6.16
N SER A 25 -44.49 -1.81 -5.02
CA SER A 25 -43.31 -1.05 -4.63
C SER A 25 -42.19 -1.48 -5.57
N LEU A 26 -41.98 -0.71 -6.63
CA LEU A 26 -40.76 -0.80 -7.42
C LEU A 26 -39.61 -0.37 -6.51
N TRP A 27 -38.90 -1.35 -5.94
CA TRP A 27 -37.68 -1.11 -5.19
C TRP A 27 -36.63 -0.59 -6.15
N PHE A 28 -36.42 0.73 -6.17
CA PHE A 28 -35.17 1.27 -6.66
C PHE A 28 -34.08 0.87 -5.67
N ALA A 29 -33.41 -0.26 -5.92
CA ALA A 29 -32.16 -0.58 -5.26
C ALA A 29 -31.12 0.45 -5.74
N ALA A 30 -30.90 1.49 -4.93
CA ALA A 30 -29.74 2.35 -5.14
C ALA A 30 -28.48 1.46 -5.07
N PRO A 31 -27.48 1.63 -5.96
CA PRO A 31 -26.24 0.89 -5.85
C PRO A 31 -25.63 1.18 -4.47
N ALA A 32 -25.52 0.16 -3.64
CA ALA A 32 -24.80 0.26 -2.39
C ALA A 32 -23.31 0.46 -2.74
N PHE A 33 -22.81 1.67 -2.55
CA PHE A 33 -21.37 1.89 -2.59
C PHE A 33 -20.76 1.08 -1.43
N ALA A 34 -19.76 0.24 -1.74
CA ALA A 34 -19.03 -0.47 -0.71
C ALA A 34 -18.43 0.54 0.27
N GLN A 35 -18.84 0.48 1.54
CA GLN A 35 -18.28 1.33 2.57
C GLN A 35 -16.85 0.86 2.83
N GLY A 36 -15.87 1.68 2.46
CA GLY A 36 -14.46 1.37 2.64
C GLY A 36 -14.15 1.07 4.11
N LYS A 37 -13.52 -0.08 4.37
CA LYS A 37 -13.03 -0.44 5.71
C LYS A 37 -11.60 0.05 5.86
N PHE A 38 -11.37 0.96 6.80
CA PHE A 38 -10.02 1.32 7.21
C PHE A 38 -9.44 0.23 8.13
N ILE A 39 -8.20 -0.13 7.88
CA ILE A 39 -7.42 -1.04 8.73
C ILE A 39 -6.18 -0.28 9.16
N SER A 40 -6.06 0.02 10.45
CA SER A 40 -4.84 0.56 11.03
C SER A 40 -3.92 -0.56 11.51
N PHE A 41 -2.62 -0.32 11.44
CA PHE A 41 -1.60 -1.18 12.01
C PHE A 41 -0.31 -0.37 12.19
N ASP A 42 0.50 -0.78 13.16
CA ASP A 42 1.87 -0.32 13.34
C ASP A 42 2.80 -1.52 13.21
N ALA A 43 3.95 -1.33 12.56
CA ALA A 43 4.97 -2.35 12.52
C ALA A 43 5.57 -2.58 13.93
N PRO A 44 5.86 -3.83 14.32
CA PRO A 44 6.56 -4.09 15.57
C PRO A 44 7.91 -3.37 15.61
N GLY A 45 8.16 -2.60 16.67
CA GLY A 45 9.38 -1.79 16.81
C GLY A 45 9.30 -0.40 16.17
N SER A 46 8.18 -0.03 15.54
CA SER A 46 7.89 1.34 15.13
C SER A 46 7.80 2.25 16.34
N VAL A 47 8.61 3.31 16.34
CA VAL A 47 8.57 4.39 17.34
C VAL A 47 8.19 5.70 16.69
N HIS A 48 8.74 6.00 15.51
CA HIS A 48 8.51 7.27 14.81
C HIS A 48 7.63 7.15 13.56
N GLY A 49 6.94 6.02 13.38
CA GLY A 49 5.92 5.83 12.36
C GLY A 49 6.14 4.60 11.49
N THR A 50 5.05 4.16 10.85
CA THR A 50 5.00 3.05 9.90
C THR A 50 4.50 3.56 8.56
N ASP A 51 5.31 3.41 7.52
CA ASP A 51 5.09 3.94 6.18
C ASP A 51 4.89 2.78 5.18
N PRO A 52 3.63 2.33 4.94
CA PRO A 52 3.34 1.39 3.87
C PRO A 52 3.53 2.05 2.50
N THR A 53 4.37 1.48 1.65
CA THR A 53 4.72 2.06 0.33
C THR A 53 4.03 1.36 -0.83
N SER A 54 3.63 0.09 -0.68
CA SER A 54 3.02 -0.67 -1.75
C SER A 54 2.15 -1.82 -1.26
N ILE A 55 1.16 -2.21 -2.06
CA ILE A 55 0.25 -3.32 -1.80
C ILE A 55 0.00 -4.10 -3.10
N ASN A 56 -0.04 -5.43 -3.03
CA ASN A 56 -0.41 -6.26 -4.18
C ASN A 56 -1.88 -6.70 -4.14
N GLY A 57 -2.36 -7.34 -5.22
CA GLY A 57 -3.75 -7.79 -5.35
C GLY A 57 -4.19 -8.86 -4.33
N PHE A 58 -3.26 -9.43 -3.56
CA PHE A 58 -3.54 -10.37 -2.48
C PHE A 58 -3.59 -9.69 -1.10
N GLY A 59 -3.48 -8.36 -1.04
CA GLY A 59 -3.48 -7.61 0.21
C GLY A 59 -2.19 -7.71 1.01
N VAL A 60 -1.09 -8.18 0.38
CA VAL A 60 0.24 -8.14 1.00
C VAL A 60 0.81 -6.74 0.82
N ILE A 61 1.27 -6.15 1.92
CA ILE A 61 1.78 -4.78 1.97
C ILE A 61 3.28 -4.83 2.22
N ALA A 62 4.05 -4.01 1.52
CA ALA A 62 5.43 -3.72 1.83
C ALA A 62 5.59 -2.24 2.23
N GLY A 63 6.57 -1.95 3.06
CA GLY A 63 6.86 -0.61 3.54
C GLY A 63 8.04 -0.60 4.47
N PHE A 64 8.23 0.50 5.18
CA PHE A 64 9.24 0.61 6.22
C PHE A 64 8.69 1.27 7.47
N TYR A 65 9.40 1.15 8.59
CA TYR A 65 9.08 1.85 9.83
C TYR A 65 10.35 2.42 10.44
N TRP A 66 10.18 3.43 11.30
CA TRP A 66 11.27 4.11 11.98
C TRP A 66 11.39 3.58 13.41
N ASP A 67 12.56 3.05 13.76
CA ASP A 67 12.87 2.63 15.13
C ASP A 67 13.12 3.83 16.07
N ALA A 68 13.48 3.58 17.33
CA ALA A 68 13.77 4.64 18.31
C ALA A 68 14.93 5.57 17.89
N HIS A 69 15.85 5.09 17.06
CA HIS A 69 17.05 5.80 16.61
C HIS A 69 16.86 6.49 15.25
N TYR A 70 15.63 6.52 14.73
CA TYR A 70 15.33 7.00 13.37
C TYR A 70 16.03 6.19 12.27
N LEU A 71 16.29 4.90 12.51
CA LEU A 71 16.76 3.97 11.48
C LEU A 71 15.54 3.32 10.79
N PRO A 72 15.41 3.44 9.46
CA PRO A 72 14.34 2.78 8.71
C PRO A 72 14.56 1.28 8.55
N HIS A 73 13.56 0.48 8.91
CA HIS A 73 13.55 -0.96 8.73
C HIS A 73 12.46 -1.38 7.75
N GLY A 74 12.79 -2.29 6.82
CA GLY A 74 11.81 -2.81 5.87
C GLY A 74 10.84 -3.76 6.57
N PHE A 75 9.57 -3.78 6.14
CA PHE A 75 8.60 -4.78 6.60
C PHE A 75 7.73 -5.31 5.45
N VAL A 76 7.22 -6.52 5.65
CA VAL A 76 6.12 -7.10 4.87
C VAL A 76 4.97 -7.44 5.81
N ARG A 77 3.75 -7.08 5.42
CA ARG A 77 2.52 -7.42 6.14
C ARG A 77 1.65 -8.32 5.28
N THR A 78 1.26 -9.46 5.80
CA THR A 78 0.32 -10.38 5.15
C THR A 78 -1.10 -9.82 5.16
N ALA A 79 -1.99 -10.37 4.32
CA ALA A 79 -3.40 -9.99 4.32
C ALA A 79 -4.09 -10.22 5.67
N LEU A 80 -3.66 -11.25 6.41
CA LEU A 80 -4.14 -11.58 7.75
C LEU A 80 -3.56 -10.68 8.85
N GLY A 81 -2.60 -9.81 8.50
CA GLY A 81 -2.04 -8.81 9.40
C GLY A 81 -0.76 -9.19 10.14
N ALA A 82 -0.20 -10.38 9.90
CA ALA A 82 1.14 -10.70 10.39
C ALA A 82 2.18 -9.80 9.72
N ILE A 83 3.03 -9.14 10.51
CA ILE A 83 4.10 -8.26 10.06
C ILE A 83 5.45 -8.92 10.31
N THR A 84 6.35 -8.85 9.34
CA THR A 84 7.72 -9.36 9.45
C THR A 84 8.68 -8.30 8.95
N SER A 85 9.56 -7.84 9.83
CA SER A 85 10.65 -6.94 9.48
C SER A 85 11.75 -7.67 8.72
N PHE A 86 12.49 -6.96 7.89
CA PHE A 86 13.64 -7.49 7.17
C PHE A 86 14.62 -6.38 6.85
N ASP A 87 15.91 -6.71 6.94
CA ASP A 87 17.00 -5.82 6.57
C ASP A 87 18.14 -6.63 5.94
N PRO A 88 18.88 -6.05 4.99
CA PRO A 88 20.14 -6.62 4.52
C PRO A 88 21.18 -6.69 5.65
N SER A 89 22.07 -7.69 5.61
CA SER A 89 23.14 -7.83 6.60
C SER A 89 24.14 -6.67 6.59
N SER A 90 24.24 -5.96 5.47
CA SER A 90 25.09 -4.78 5.29
C SER A 90 24.37 -3.45 5.56
N LEU A 91 23.23 -3.47 6.26
CA LEU A 91 22.46 -2.27 6.58
C LEU A 91 23.32 -1.26 7.35
N GLY A 92 23.28 0.00 6.90
CA GLY A 92 23.83 1.15 7.62
C GLY A 92 22.77 2.18 7.97
N TYR A 93 22.10 2.76 6.96
CA TYR A 93 21.20 3.92 7.15
C TYR A 93 19.74 3.71 6.75
N GLY A 94 19.35 2.50 6.39
CA GLY A 94 17.94 2.15 6.27
C GLY A 94 17.60 1.23 5.09
N THR A 95 16.49 0.53 5.22
CA THR A 95 15.88 -0.31 4.18
C THR A 95 14.58 0.32 3.69
N PHE A 96 14.49 0.57 2.39
CA PHE A 96 13.36 1.28 1.77
C PHE A 96 12.73 0.44 0.65
N PRO A 97 11.71 -0.38 0.96
CA PRO A 97 10.91 -1.05 -0.05
C PRO A 97 10.12 -0.04 -0.90
N SER A 98 10.20 -0.17 -2.22
CA SER A 98 9.50 0.73 -3.16
C SER A 98 8.35 0.06 -3.90
N GLY A 99 8.34 -1.28 -4.02
CA GLY A 99 7.24 -1.98 -4.66
C GLY A 99 7.15 -3.46 -4.30
N ILE A 100 5.95 -4.01 -4.48
CA ILE A 100 5.66 -5.44 -4.35
C ILE A 100 4.85 -5.91 -5.56
N ASN A 101 5.23 -7.04 -6.16
CA ASN A 101 4.50 -7.62 -7.28
C ASN A 101 3.49 -8.70 -6.85
N ALA A 102 2.73 -9.24 -7.82
CA ALA A 102 1.71 -10.26 -7.57
C ALA A 102 2.28 -11.56 -6.98
N ALA A 103 3.54 -11.91 -7.27
CA ALA A 103 4.22 -13.06 -6.68
C ALA A 103 4.72 -12.82 -5.24
N GLY A 104 4.52 -11.60 -4.70
CA GLY A 104 5.02 -11.21 -3.39
C GLY A 104 6.52 -10.92 -3.37
N ILE A 105 7.13 -10.70 -4.54
CA ILE A 105 8.52 -10.23 -4.62
C ILE A 105 8.50 -8.72 -4.36
N ILE A 106 9.35 -8.30 -3.43
CA ILE A 106 9.52 -6.90 -3.05
C ILE A 106 10.81 -6.41 -3.69
N ALA A 107 10.79 -5.20 -4.25
CA ALA A 107 11.98 -4.47 -4.67
C ALA A 107 12.12 -3.19 -3.86
N GLY A 108 13.34 -2.71 -3.73
CA GLY A 108 13.65 -1.48 -3.01
C GLY A 108 15.13 -1.18 -3.05
N SER A 109 15.52 -0.21 -2.21
CA SER A 109 16.92 0.13 -2.02
C SER A 109 17.26 0.18 -0.53
N TYR A 110 18.51 -0.04 -0.18
CA TYR A 110 19.00 0.19 1.17
C TYR A 110 20.27 1.04 1.13
N TYR A 111 20.57 1.68 2.26
CA TYR A 111 21.84 2.35 2.48
C TYR A 111 22.75 1.48 3.35
N ASP A 112 23.96 1.25 2.86
CA ASP A 112 25.01 0.62 3.64
C ASP A 112 25.70 1.61 4.61
N ALA A 113 26.64 1.12 5.41
CA ALA A 113 27.39 1.97 6.36
C ALA A 113 28.33 3.00 5.69
N ASN A 114 28.54 2.90 4.37
CA ASN A 114 29.36 3.82 3.58
C ASN A 114 28.53 4.88 2.84
N PHE A 115 27.24 4.99 3.15
CA PHE A 115 26.28 5.88 2.48
C PHE A 115 26.07 5.56 1.00
N VAL A 116 26.28 4.31 0.61
CA VAL A 116 26.02 3.84 -0.76
C VAL A 116 24.65 3.18 -0.82
N PHE A 117 23.91 3.54 -1.86
CA PHE A 117 22.65 2.90 -2.18
C PHE A 117 22.88 1.59 -2.92
N HIS A 118 22.16 0.56 -2.52
CA HIS A 118 22.12 -0.71 -3.20
C HIS A 118 20.67 -1.09 -3.50
N GLY A 119 20.42 -1.58 -4.71
CA GLY A 119 19.13 -2.18 -5.03
C GLY A 119 19.00 -3.53 -4.35
N PHE A 120 17.78 -3.94 -4.00
CA PHE A 120 17.53 -5.29 -3.51
C PHE A 120 16.22 -5.87 -4.02
N THR A 121 16.15 -7.20 -3.99
CA THR A 121 14.90 -7.96 -4.06
C THR A 121 14.72 -8.80 -2.82
N ARG A 122 13.46 -8.98 -2.38
CA ARG A 122 13.07 -9.95 -1.36
C ARG A 122 12.05 -10.90 -1.94
N THR A 123 12.33 -12.19 -1.88
CA THR A 123 11.36 -13.23 -2.28
C THR A 123 10.21 -13.32 -1.28
N SER A 124 9.10 -13.94 -1.68
CA SER A 124 7.97 -14.19 -0.78
C SER A 124 8.34 -15.08 0.42
N ARG A 125 9.38 -15.91 0.29
CA ARG A 125 9.95 -16.73 1.37
C ARG A 125 10.97 -16.00 2.26
N GLY A 126 11.27 -14.74 1.96
CA GLY A 126 12.12 -13.89 2.79
C GLY A 126 13.60 -13.84 2.43
N ALA A 127 14.05 -14.56 1.39
CA ALA A 127 15.41 -14.40 0.89
C ALA A 127 15.61 -12.99 0.31
N LEU A 128 16.62 -12.27 0.81
CA LEU A 128 17.06 -10.95 0.33
C LEU A 128 18.25 -11.11 -0.61
N THR A 129 18.27 -10.36 -1.70
CA THR A 129 19.39 -10.35 -2.66
C THR A 129 19.61 -8.93 -3.15
N SER A 130 20.80 -8.40 -2.86
CA SER A 130 21.24 -7.10 -3.36
C SER A 130 21.68 -7.18 -4.82
N PHE A 131 21.57 -6.08 -5.55
CA PHE A 131 22.06 -5.95 -6.90
C PHE A 131 22.54 -4.52 -7.18
N ASP A 132 23.59 -4.42 -7.99
CA ASP A 132 24.14 -3.16 -8.48
C ASP A 132 24.50 -3.31 -9.96
N PRO A 133 24.01 -2.42 -10.84
CA PRO A 133 24.42 -2.42 -12.24
C PRO A 133 25.92 -2.16 -12.39
N PRO A 134 26.59 -2.74 -13.41
CA PRO A 134 28.02 -2.50 -13.63
C PRO A 134 28.37 -1.00 -13.74
N GLY A 135 29.38 -0.58 -12.96
CA GLY A 135 29.85 0.81 -12.92
C GLY A 135 28.98 1.78 -12.11
N SER A 136 27.95 1.30 -11.41
CA SER A 136 27.20 2.14 -10.47
C SER A 136 28.02 2.43 -9.21
N VAL A 137 27.95 3.66 -8.72
CA VAL A 137 28.37 4.05 -7.36
C VAL A 137 27.17 4.22 -6.42
N GLY A 138 25.98 3.85 -6.89
CA GLY A 138 24.77 3.75 -6.10
C GLY A 138 23.59 3.35 -6.99
N THR A 139 22.69 2.52 -6.47
CA THR A 139 21.56 1.94 -7.20
C THR A 139 20.26 2.23 -6.49
N TYR A 140 19.31 2.86 -7.19
CA TYR A 140 18.01 3.21 -6.64
C TYR A 140 16.89 2.51 -7.41
N ALA A 141 16.17 1.60 -6.77
CA ALA A 141 15.01 0.90 -7.32
C ALA A 141 13.70 1.63 -6.99
N LEU A 142 12.92 1.96 -8.01
CA LEU A 142 11.68 2.75 -7.91
C LEU A 142 10.40 1.91 -8.00
N GLY A 143 10.46 0.72 -8.60
CA GLY A 143 9.29 -0.13 -8.72
C GLY A 143 9.59 -1.47 -9.36
N ILE A 144 8.61 -2.37 -9.30
CA ILE A 144 8.68 -3.72 -9.84
C ILE A 144 7.37 -4.08 -10.53
N ASN A 145 7.45 -4.72 -11.70
CA ASN A 145 6.26 -5.19 -12.42
C ASN A 145 5.93 -6.67 -12.10
N ALA A 146 4.82 -7.17 -12.66
CA ALA A 146 4.37 -8.55 -12.45
C ALA A 146 5.39 -9.61 -12.92
N ALA A 147 6.19 -9.31 -13.94
CA ALA A 147 7.25 -10.19 -14.45
C ALA A 147 8.54 -10.12 -13.63
N GLY A 148 8.62 -9.24 -12.62
CA GLY A 148 9.80 -9.04 -11.79
C GLY A 148 10.83 -8.09 -12.38
N ALA A 149 10.51 -7.38 -13.47
CA ALA A 149 11.38 -6.32 -13.99
C ALA A 149 11.32 -5.11 -13.06
N ILE A 150 12.49 -4.55 -12.77
CA ILE A 150 12.69 -3.45 -11.83
C ILE A 150 13.08 -2.19 -12.60
N THR A 151 12.43 -1.08 -12.30
CA THR A 151 12.80 0.25 -12.81
C THR A 151 13.54 1.03 -11.74
N GLY A 152 14.36 1.99 -12.17
CA GLY A 152 15.21 2.74 -11.25
C GLY A 152 16.22 3.63 -11.98
N TYR A 153 17.14 4.19 -11.22
CA TYR A 153 18.29 4.90 -11.73
C TYR A 153 19.54 4.52 -10.94
N LEU A 154 20.69 4.84 -11.49
CA LEU A 154 21.98 4.59 -10.86
C LEU A 154 22.82 5.86 -10.90
N PHE A 155 23.69 6.01 -9.91
CA PHE A 155 24.71 7.03 -9.89
C PHE A 155 25.97 6.48 -10.54
N ARG A 156 26.63 7.27 -11.38
CA ARG A 156 27.99 6.99 -11.88
C ARG A 156 28.93 8.05 -11.34
N ARG A 157 30.23 7.75 -11.26
CA ARG A 157 31.21 8.83 -11.19
C ARG A 157 31.12 9.63 -12.49
N ASN A 158 30.93 10.94 -12.38
CA ASN A 158 31.08 11.84 -13.52
C ASN A 158 32.50 11.64 -14.08
N HIS A 159 32.59 11.44 -15.39
CA HIS A 159 33.86 11.53 -16.12
C HIS A 159 34.30 12.98 -16.24
#